data_AF-A0A6J2MGY1-F1
#
_entry.id   AF-A0A6J2MGY1-F1
#
_cell.length_a   1.000
_cell.length_b   1.000
_cell.length_c   1.000
_cell.angle_alpha   90.00
_cell.angle_beta   90.00
_cell.angle_gamma   90.00
#
_symmetry.space_group_name_H-M   'P 1'
#
loop_
_entity.id
_entity.type
_entity.pdbx_description
1 polymer ?
#
loop_
_entity_poly.entity_id
_entity_poly.type
_entity_poly.pdbx_seq_one_letter_code
_entity_poly.pdbx_strand_id
1 'polypeptide(L)'
;MFLRELCLFSPGTPLEVKTKFYNSEMSDLFLEVQIKNISPSDVFIKKVSLQPPEMYTAAELNHVNWAGEDECTFGTRTFLQSMEERQYLYHFQIKQEFSEKSGAIRGLTDMGKLDIVWKRELGELAMLQTIQLEREAPGFRNVSMSWETIPDTVSLEEPFHITCKITNHSNRKMRLVLNMHDTDSIRWCGNSGKYLGELSPSSSLCFTLTLLALKTGLQTISRIQITNTLSKKTIVCDDIAKVCVLPSTGKMKT
;
A
#
# COMPACT_ATOMS: atom_id res chain seq x y z
N MET A 1 -5.54 41.74 46.52
CA MET A 1 -4.62 40.91 45.72
C MET A 1 -5.14 39.49 45.72
N PHE A 2 -5.92 39.08 44.72
CA PHE A 2 -6.29 37.67 44.50
C PHE A 2 -6.55 37.47 43.00
N LEU A 3 -5.49 37.12 42.28
CA LEU A 3 -5.57 36.61 40.92
C LEU A 3 -6.00 35.15 41.02
N ARG A 4 -7.23 34.85 40.60
CA ARG A 4 -7.65 33.48 40.29
C ARG A 4 -7.05 33.14 38.93
N GLU A 5 -5.83 32.60 38.93
CA GLU A 5 -5.31 31.92 37.75
C GLU A 5 -6.09 30.61 37.60
N LEU A 6 -7.10 30.65 36.73
CA LEU A 6 -7.70 29.45 36.17
C LEU A 6 -6.64 28.83 35.27
N CYS A 7 -5.86 27.88 35.79
CA CYS A 7 -5.11 26.96 34.94
C CYS A 7 -6.13 26.15 34.15
N LEU A 8 -6.45 26.61 32.94
CA LEU A 8 -7.00 25.78 31.88
C LEU A 8 -5.90 24.79 31.49
N PHE A 9 -5.75 23.73 32.30
CA PHE A 9 -5.04 22.54 31.85
C PHE A 9 -5.86 22.00 30.68
N SER A 10 -5.46 22.30 29.45
CA SER A 10 -5.90 21.54 28.29
C SER A 10 -5.41 20.11 28.53
N PRO A 11 -6.27 19.14 28.88
CA PRO A 11 -5.80 17.78 29.05
C PRO A 11 -5.33 17.37 27.66
N GLY A 12 -4.03 17.04 27.53
CA GLY A 12 -3.52 16.48 26.29
C GLY A 12 -4.44 15.35 25.83
N THR A 13 -4.71 15.29 24.52
CA THR A 13 -5.50 14.21 23.94
C THR A 13 -4.91 12.87 24.40
N PRO A 14 -5.67 12.00 25.08
CA PRO A 14 -5.11 10.80 25.68
C PRO A 14 -4.70 9.76 24.63
N LEU A 15 -5.07 10.01 23.37
CA LEU A 15 -4.77 9.18 22.22
C LEU A 15 -3.72 9.88 21.36
N GLU A 16 -2.61 9.19 21.15
CA GLU A 16 -1.68 9.47 20.06
C GLU A 16 -2.17 8.71 18.83
N VAL A 17 -2.28 9.39 17.69
CA VAL A 17 -2.72 8.77 16.44
C VAL A 17 -1.68 8.99 15.35
N LYS A 18 -1.26 7.89 14.71
CA LYS A 18 -0.34 7.89 13.57
C LYS A 18 -1.04 7.31 12.36
N THR A 19 -0.83 7.93 11.21
CA THR A 19 -1.44 7.50 9.95
C THR A 19 -0.35 7.26 8.91
N LYS A 20 -0.53 6.22 8.10
CA LYS A 20 0.41 5.88 7.04
C LYS A 20 -0.31 5.36 5.81
N PHE A 21 -0.01 5.97 4.67
CA PHE A 21 -0.56 5.57 3.38
C PHE A 21 0.40 4.65 2.64
N TYR A 22 -0.13 3.58 2.08
CA TYR A 22 0.58 2.65 1.22
C TYR A 22 -0.02 2.68 -0.18
N ASN A 23 0.84 2.91 -1.17
CA ASN A 23 0.46 2.86 -2.57
C ASN A 23 0.82 1.50 -3.15
N SER A 24 -0.18 0.77 -3.60
CA SER A 24 0.03 -0.41 -4.41
C SER A 24 0.34 -0.02 -5.85
N GLU A 25 1.18 -0.80 -6.52
CA GLU A 25 1.47 -0.64 -7.95
C GLU A 25 0.22 -0.81 -8.82
N MET A 26 -0.81 -1.49 -8.31
CA MET A 26 -2.08 -1.73 -9.01
C MET A 26 -3.10 -0.58 -8.88
N SER A 27 -2.71 0.57 -8.33
CA SER A 27 -3.58 1.73 -8.04
C SER A 27 -4.48 1.59 -6.82
N ASP A 28 -4.32 0.54 -6.03
CA ASP A 28 -4.96 0.41 -4.72
C ASP A 28 -4.23 1.26 -3.67
N LEU A 29 -5.00 1.91 -2.80
CA LEU A 29 -4.48 2.76 -1.73
C LEU A 29 -4.92 2.20 -0.39
N PHE A 30 -3.97 1.93 0.51
CA PHE A 30 -4.26 1.49 1.86
C PHE A 30 -3.88 2.57 2.87
N LEU A 31 -4.68 2.70 3.91
CA LEU A 31 -4.43 3.57 5.06
C LEU A 31 -4.35 2.72 6.31
N GLU A 32 -3.20 2.77 6.96
CA GLU A 32 -2.99 2.25 8.30
C GLU A 32 -3.15 3.39 9.31
N VAL A 33 -3.99 3.19 10.32
CA VAL A 33 -4.21 4.10 11.44
C VAL A 33 -3.84 3.40 12.73
N GLN A 34 -2.83 3.91 13.42
CA GLN A 34 -2.39 3.42 14.71
C GLN A 34 -2.92 4.37 15.79
N ILE A 35 -3.74 3.86 16.70
CA ILE A 35 -4.29 4.61 17.84
C ILE A 35 -3.66 4.04 19.10
N LYS A 36 -2.87 4.86 19.81
CA LYS A 36 -2.17 4.49 21.04
C LYS A 36 -2.69 5.30 22.22
N ASN A 37 -3.01 4.62 23.31
CA ASN A 37 -3.32 5.30 24.57
C ASN A 37 -2.02 5.72 25.28
N ILE A 38 -1.76 7.02 25.34
CA ILE A 38 -0.58 7.59 26.04
C ILE A 38 -0.91 8.04 27.47
N SER A 39 -2.16 7.88 27.89
CA SER A 39 -2.60 8.23 29.23
C SER A 39 -2.33 7.09 30.22
N PRO A 40 -2.19 7.39 31.53
CA PRO A 40 -1.96 6.37 32.55
C PRO A 40 -3.20 5.52 32.87
N SER A 41 -4.38 5.91 32.36
CA SER A 41 -5.65 5.24 32.61
C SER A 41 -6.19 4.61 31.33
N ASP A 42 -7.12 3.67 31.46
CA ASP A 42 -7.79 3.07 30.33
C ASP A 42 -8.68 4.09 29.58
N VAL A 43 -8.79 3.92 28.26
CA VAL A 43 -9.61 4.78 27.40
C VAL A 43 -10.55 3.91 26.58
N PHE A 44 -11.85 4.19 26.64
CA PHE A 44 -12.86 3.47 25.88
C PHE A 44 -13.01 4.07 24.49
N ILE A 45 -12.76 3.29 23.44
CA ILE A 45 -13.01 3.63 22.05
C ILE A 45 -14.44 3.22 21.71
N LYS A 46 -15.31 4.20 21.53
CA LYS A 46 -16.72 3.97 21.19
C LYS A 46 -16.90 3.74 19.69
N LYS A 47 -16.21 4.53 18.87
CA LYS A 47 -16.31 4.46 17.42
C LYS A 47 -15.07 5.06 16.77
N VAL A 48 -14.58 4.40 15.72
CA VAL A 48 -13.62 4.96 14.77
C VAL A 48 -14.33 4.97 13.43
N SER A 49 -14.40 6.11 12.76
CA SER A 49 -15.06 6.22 11.47
C SER A 49 -14.26 7.06 10.50
N LEU A 50 -14.10 6.52 9.30
CA LEU A 50 -13.43 7.18 8.19
C LEU A 50 -14.46 7.84 7.26
N GLN A 51 -14.24 9.11 6.94
CA GLN A 51 -15.00 9.86 5.95
C GLN A 51 -14.10 10.14 4.75
N PRO A 52 -14.12 9.28 3.72
CA PRO A 52 -13.32 9.49 2.52
C PRO A 52 -13.88 10.66 1.67
N PRO A 53 -13.07 11.28 0.80
CA PRO A 53 -13.53 12.24 -0.18
C PRO A 53 -14.50 11.62 -1.19
N GLU A 54 -15.30 12.44 -1.88
CA GLU A 54 -16.37 11.99 -2.78
C GLU A 54 -15.90 11.00 -3.86
N MET A 55 -14.67 11.17 -4.35
CA MET A 55 -14.05 10.35 -5.40
C MET A 55 -13.57 8.96 -4.94
N TYR A 56 -13.50 8.73 -3.63
CA TYR A 56 -13.08 7.46 -3.06
C TYR A 56 -14.23 6.77 -2.33
N THR A 57 -14.20 5.45 -2.36
CA THR A 57 -14.91 4.58 -1.43
C THR A 57 -13.86 3.95 -0.54
N ALA A 58 -14.11 3.90 0.77
CA ALA A 58 -13.22 3.23 1.72
C ALA A 58 -13.91 1.99 2.30
N ALA A 59 -13.25 0.85 2.22
CA ALA A 59 -13.64 -0.39 2.87
C ALA A 59 -12.81 -0.59 4.13
N GLU A 60 -13.45 -0.90 5.25
CA GLU A 60 -12.77 -1.22 6.50
C GLU A 60 -12.30 -2.68 6.47
N LEU A 61 -11.02 -2.92 6.77
CA LEU A 61 -10.41 -4.26 6.78
C LEU A 61 -10.16 -4.78 8.21
N ASN A 62 -11.02 -4.36 9.15
CA ASN A 62 -10.88 -4.67 10.58
C ASN A 62 -11.77 -5.84 11.04
N HIS A 63 -12.31 -6.59 10.07
CA HIS A 63 -13.23 -7.70 10.28
C HIS A 63 -12.72 -8.92 9.53
N VAL A 64 -12.75 -10.07 10.18
CA VAL A 64 -12.35 -11.36 9.59
C VAL A 64 -13.57 -12.26 9.56
N ASN A 65 -13.87 -12.78 8.38
CA ASN A 65 -14.94 -13.74 8.21
C ASN A 65 -14.36 -15.15 8.32
N TRP A 66 -14.44 -15.75 9.52
CA TRP A 66 -14.04 -17.13 9.74
C TRP A 66 -15.28 -17.99 9.89
N ALA A 67 -15.43 -19.01 9.03
CA ALA A 67 -16.55 -19.95 9.07
C ALA A 67 -17.96 -19.34 9.01
N GLY A 68 -18.13 -18.14 8.44
CA GLY A 68 -19.42 -17.46 8.29
C GLY A 68 -19.78 -16.52 9.45
N GLU A 69 -18.92 -16.39 10.46
CA GLU A 69 -19.04 -15.41 11.53
C GLU A 69 -18.14 -14.21 11.24
N ASP A 70 -18.72 -13.01 11.25
CA ASP A 70 -17.99 -11.75 11.09
C ASP A 70 -17.47 -11.29 12.45
N GLU A 71 -16.19 -11.53 12.72
CA GLU A 71 -15.56 -11.15 13.98
C GLU A 71 -14.61 -9.97 13.76
N CYS A 72 -14.71 -8.96 14.62
CA CYS A 72 -13.77 -7.84 14.61
C CYS A 72 -12.38 -8.33 15.05
N THR A 73 -11.32 -7.85 14.40
CA THR A 73 -9.92 -8.20 14.73
C THR A 73 -9.52 -7.87 16.17
N PHE A 74 -10.26 -6.99 16.84
CA PHE A 74 -10.04 -6.60 18.23
C PHE A 74 -10.92 -7.38 19.24
N GLY A 75 -11.70 -8.36 18.77
CA GLY A 75 -12.67 -9.10 19.56
C GLY A 75 -13.74 -8.19 20.17
N THR A 76 -14.15 -8.48 21.40
CA THR A 76 -15.18 -7.71 22.14
C THR A 76 -14.62 -6.50 22.90
N ARG A 77 -13.31 -6.24 22.85
CA ARG A 77 -12.67 -5.21 23.66
C ARG A 77 -12.89 -3.81 23.09
N THR A 78 -13.61 -2.98 23.83
CA THR A 78 -13.86 -1.57 23.47
C THR A 78 -12.95 -0.57 24.17
N PHE A 79 -11.92 -1.01 24.90
CA PHE A 79 -11.00 -0.12 25.63
C PHE A 79 -9.52 -0.38 25.34
N LEU A 80 -8.73 0.68 25.37
CA LEU A 80 -7.27 0.68 25.28
C LEU A 80 -6.67 0.89 26.66
N GLN A 81 -5.86 -0.04 27.13
CA GLN A 81 -5.07 0.12 28.34
C GLN A 81 -3.96 1.15 28.16
N SER A 82 -3.38 1.60 29.27
CA SER A 82 -2.21 2.49 29.20
C SER A 82 -1.11 1.88 28.34
N MET A 83 -0.60 2.66 27.38
CA MET A 83 0.42 2.29 26.40
C MET A 83 0.02 1.23 25.37
N GLU A 84 -1.22 0.74 25.38
CA GLU A 84 -1.75 -0.16 24.37
C GLU A 84 -1.99 0.57 23.04
N GLU A 85 -1.78 -0.15 21.94
CA GLU A 85 -1.97 0.34 20.58
C GLU A 85 -2.95 -0.57 19.82
N ARG A 86 -3.82 0.05 19.02
CA ARG A 86 -4.70 -0.63 18.05
C ARG A 86 -4.43 -0.12 16.65
N GLN A 87 -4.43 -1.04 15.70
CA GLN A 87 -4.14 -0.76 14.30
C GLN A 87 -5.37 -1.03 13.45
N TYR A 88 -5.86 0.02 12.78
CA TYR A 88 -6.98 -0.05 11.86
C TYR A 88 -6.45 0.02 10.44
N LEU A 89 -7.00 -0.82 9.55
CA LEU A 89 -6.64 -0.84 8.14
C LEU A 89 -7.86 -0.50 7.28
N TYR A 90 -7.66 0.40 6.32
CA TYR A 90 -8.68 0.81 5.37
C TYR A 90 -8.16 0.68 3.94
N HIS A 91 -9.02 0.21 3.04
CA HIS A 91 -8.74 0.09 1.62
C HIS A 91 -9.55 1.11 0.84
N PHE A 92 -8.86 1.99 0.12
CA PHE A 92 -9.45 3.05 -0.71
C PHE A 92 -9.52 2.59 -2.16
N GLN A 93 -10.71 2.71 -2.75
CA GLN A 93 -10.97 2.45 -4.16
C GLN A 93 -11.52 3.70 -4.82
N ILE A 94 -11.00 4.05 -6.00
CA ILE A 94 -11.53 5.15 -6.80
C ILE A 94 -12.89 4.71 -7.36
N LYS A 95 -13.92 5.53 -7.17
CA LYS A 95 -15.23 5.27 -7.78
C LYS A 95 -15.11 5.28 -9.31
N GLN A 96 -15.81 4.36 -9.97
CA GLN A 96 -15.71 4.15 -11.42
C GLN A 96 -15.94 5.43 -12.24
N GLU A 97 -16.85 6.29 -11.77
CA GLU A 97 -17.19 7.61 -12.33
C GLU A 97 -16.00 8.56 -12.46
N PHE A 98 -15.02 8.40 -11.57
CA PHE A 98 -13.83 9.23 -11.47
C PHE A 98 -12.59 8.53 -12.07
N SER A 99 -12.65 7.22 -12.32
CA SER A 99 -11.55 6.43 -12.90
C SER A 99 -11.08 6.97 -14.26
N GLU A 100 -12.02 7.42 -15.11
CA GLU A 100 -11.72 7.98 -16.44
C GLU A 100 -11.00 9.34 -16.38
N LYS A 101 -11.13 10.06 -15.25
CA LYS A 101 -10.46 11.34 -14.97
C LYS A 101 -9.20 11.15 -14.12
N SER A 102 -8.55 9.98 -14.18
CA SER A 102 -7.36 9.64 -13.40
C SER A 102 -6.24 10.67 -13.46
N GLY A 103 -6.15 11.49 -14.52
CA GLY A 103 -5.22 12.61 -14.63
C GLY A 103 -5.42 13.74 -13.59
N ALA A 104 -6.67 14.05 -13.22
CA ALA A 104 -7.00 15.12 -12.27
C ALA A 104 -6.89 14.65 -10.80
N ILE A 105 -7.14 13.36 -10.56
CA ILE A 105 -7.10 12.73 -9.23
C ILE A 105 -5.67 12.59 -8.72
N ARG A 106 -4.71 12.48 -9.65
CA ARG A 106 -3.29 12.26 -9.35
C ARG A 106 -2.67 13.32 -8.44
N GLY A 107 -3.12 14.57 -8.52
CA GLY A 107 -2.58 15.69 -7.71
C GLY A 107 -3.30 15.95 -6.39
N LEU A 108 -4.33 15.16 -6.04
CA LEU A 108 -5.12 15.44 -4.85
C LEU A 108 -4.43 14.86 -3.60
N THR A 109 -4.14 15.75 -2.65
CA THR A 109 -3.49 15.41 -1.37
C THR A 109 -4.51 15.18 -0.25
N ASP A 110 -5.72 15.69 -0.38
CA ASP A 110 -6.79 15.50 0.61
C ASP A 110 -7.38 14.08 0.51
N MET A 111 -7.29 13.33 1.60
CA MET A 111 -7.79 11.97 1.77
C MET A 111 -8.93 11.87 2.79
N GLY A 112 -9.53 13.02 3.15
CA GLY A 112 -10.71 13.08 3.99
C GLY A 112 -10.40 13.18 5.47
N LYS A 113 -11.26 12.60 6.31
CA LYS A 113 -11.23 12.80 7.77
C LYS A 113 -11.42 11.49 8.52
N LEU A 114 -10.69 11.34 9.62
CA LEU A 114 -10.85 10.24 10.56
C LEU A 114 -11.42 10.77 11.88
N ASP A 115 -12.58 10.29 12.27
CA ASP A 115 -13.27 10.64 13.51
C ASP A 115 -13.14 9.51 14.54
N ILE A 116 -12.63 9.84 15.72
CA ILE A 116 -12.46 8.93 16.85
C ILE A 116 -13.30 9.43 18.01
N VAL A 117 -14.29 8.63 18.40
CA VAL A 117 -15.17 8.89 19.54
C VAL A 117 -14.71 8.05 20.72
N TRP A 118 -14.31 8.70 21.82
CA TRP A 118 -13.73 8.04 22.99
C TRP A 118 -14.23 8.58 24.33
N LYS A 119 -13.99 7.85 25.41
CA LYS A 119 -14.32 8.22 26.81
C LYS A 119 -13.22 7.77 27.76
N ARG A 120 -12.97 8.49 28.87
CA ARG A 120 -12.05 8.02 29.93
C ARG A 120 -12.80 7.13 30.90
N GLU A 121 -13.93 7.62 31.41
CA GLU A 121 -14.70 6.92 32.43
C GLU A 121 -16.13 6.58 31.98
N LEU A 122 -16.72 5.60 32.66
CA LEU A 122 -18.10 5.20 32.45
C LEU A 122 -19.03 6.30 32.99
N GLY A 123 -19.80 6.94 32.10
CA GLY A 123 -20.74 8.01 32.47
C GLY A 123 -20.31 9.40 32.02
N GLU A 124 -19.05 9.59 31.60
CA GLU A 124 -18.61 10.83 30.97
C GLU A 124 -19.22 11.01 29.57
N LEU A 125 -19.32 12.27 29.13
CA LEU A 125 -19.64 12.59 27.75
C LEU A 125 -18.53 12.09 26.84
N ALA A 126 -18.93 11.55 25.68
CA ALA A 126 -17.95 11.11 24.69
C ALA A 126 -17.25 12.33 24.09
N MET A 127 -15.94 12.23 23.99
CA MET A 127 -15.09 13.19 23.30
C MET A 127 -14.92 12.76 21.85
N LEU A 128 -14.90 13.72 20.93
CA LEU A 128 -14.62 13.51 19.51
C LEU A 128 -13.25 14.08 19.18
N GLN A 129 -12.41 13.27 18.54
CA GLN A 129 -11.14 13.70 17.97
C GLN A 129 -11.18 13.46 16.46
N THR A 130 -11.05 14.55 15.69
CA THR A 130 -11.04 14.50 14.23
C THR A 130 -9.63 14.74 13.71
N ILE A 131 -9.16 13.86 12.83
CA ILE A 131 -7.85 13.93 12.19
C ILE A 131 -8.08 14.18 10.69
N GLN A 132 -7.50 15.25 10.18
CA GLN A 132 -7.45 15.49 8.73
C GLN A 132 -6.43 14.55 8.11
N LEU A 133 -6.84 13.84 7.07
CA LEU A 133 -5.99 12.90 6.36
C LEU A 133 -5.48 13.58 5.11
N GLU A 134 -4.20 13.90 5.12
CA GLU A 134 -3.49 14.37 3.93
C GLU A 134 -2.43 13.37 3.54
N ARG A 135 -2.22 13.25 2.24
CA ARG A 135 -1.24 12.38 1.63
C ARG A 135 -0.29 13.21 0.79
N GLU A 136 0.99 12.90 0.88
CA GLU A 136 1.96 13.42 -0.07
C GLU A 136 1.62 12.94 -1.49
N ALA A 137 1.55 13.88 -2.43
CA ALA A 137 1.32 13.58 -3.83
C ALA A 137 2.40 12.57 -4.29
N PRO A 138 2.02 11.41 -4.85
CA PRO A 138 3.00 10.42 -5.30
C PRO A 138 3.94 11.09 -6.29
N GLY A 139 5.26 10.97 -6.08
CA GLY A 139 6.24 11.50 -7.03
C GLY A 139 5.96 10.94 -8.43
N PHE A 140 5.38 11.76 -9.29
CA PHE A 140 4.84 11.29 -10.56
C PHE A 140 5.95 10.78 -11.46
N ARG A 141 6.06 9.46 -11.60
CA ARG A 141 6.84 8.86 -12.67
C ARG A 141 5.98 8.88 -13.93
N ASN A 142 6.55 9.41 -15.01
CA ASN A 142 5.92 9.43 -16.34
C ASN A 142 5.60 8.01 -16.88
N VAL A 143 6.13 6.97 -16.24
CA VAL A 143 5.89 5.56 -16.54
C VAL A 143 5.65 4.85 -15.21
N SER A 144 4.62 4.02 -15.14
CA SER A 144 4.46 3.04 -14.07
C SER A 144 4.64 1.64 -14.63
N MET A 145 5.18 0.76 -13.81
CA MET A 145 5.27 -0.68 -14.07
C MET A 145 4.47 -1.38 -12.97
N SER A 146 3.70 -2.38 -13.35
CA SER A 146 3.03 -3.30 -12.44
C SER A 146 3.15 -4.72 -13.00
N TRP A 147 2.86 -5.74 -12.20
CA TRP A 147 2.68 -7.10 -12.69
C TRP A 147 1.19 -7.40 -12.91
N GLU A 148 0.90 -8.32 -13.81
CA GLU A 148 -0.45 -8.79 -14.13
C GLU A 148 -0.62 -10.26 -13.76
N THR A 149 0.43 -11.06 -13.89
CA THR A 149 0.42 -12.47 -13.50
C THR A 149 1.75 -12.82 -12.88
N ILE A 150 1.71 -13.38 -11.67
CA ILE A 150 2.85 -13.93 -10.97
C ILE A 150 2.43 -15.23 -10.27
N PRO A 151 3.25 -16.29 -10.31
CA PRO A 151 3.01 -17.47 -9.50
C PRO A 151 3.29 -17.17 -8.02
N ASP A 152 2.38 -17.57 -7.12
CA ASP A 152 2.56 -17.40 -5.67
C ASP A 152 3.75 -18.22 -5.14
N THR A 153 4.00 -19.37 -5.77
CA THR A 153 5.00 -20.35 -5.36
C THR A 153 5.74 -20.90 -6.58
N VAL A 154 7.06 -21.01 -6.50
CA VAL A 154 7.93 -21.56 -7.57
C VAL A 154 8.96 -22.53 -7.00
N SER A 155 9.44 -23.46 -7.81
CA SER A 155 10.51 -24.38 -7.42
C SER A 155 11.89 -23.74 -7.62
N LEU A 156 12.84 -24.11 -6.76
CA LEU A 156 14.25 -23.78 -6.91
C LEU A 156 14.78 -24.32 -8.25
N GLU A 157 15.55 -23.51 -8.97
CA GLU A 157 16.20 -23.86 -10.25
C GLU A 157 15.24 -24.27 -11.39
N GLU A 158 13.93 -24.00 -11.25
CA GLU A 158 12.97 -24.18 -12.34
C GLU A 158 12.58 -22.83 -12.96
N PRO A 159 12.58 -22.70 -14.31
CA PRO A 159 12.14 -21.48 -14.96
C PRO A 159 10.66 -21.20 -14.75
N PHE A 160 10.32 -19.97 -14.36
CA PHE A 160 8.94 -19.50 -14.23
C PHE A 160 8.73 -18.19 -14.97
N HIS A 161 7.46 -17.83 -15.18
CA HIS A 161 7.06 -16.70 -16.02
C HIS A 161 6.33 -15.66 -15.19
N ILE A 162 6.63 -14.40 -15.44
CA ILE A 162 5.85 -13.26 -14.93
C ILE A 162 5.39 -12.41 -16.09
N THR A 163 4.15 -11.93 -16.03
CA THR A 163 3.62 -10.97 -16.99
C THR A 163 3.64 -9.60 -16.34
N CYS A 164 4.35 -8.67 -16.95
CA CYS A 164 4.44 -7.29 -16.50
C CYS A 164 3.67 -6.36 -17.44
N LYS A 165 3.08 -5.32 -16.88
CA LYS A 165 2.38 -4.25 -17.59
C LYS A 165 3.08 -2.92 -17.34
N ILE A 166 3.50 -2.27 -18.42
CA ILE A 166 4.01 -0.89 -18.36
C ILE A 166 2.94 0.05 -18.89
N THR A 167 2.71 1.15 -18.17
CA THR A 167 1.76 2.19 -18.58
C THR A 167 2.48 3.53 -18.75
N ASN A 168 2.26 4.17 -19.91
CA ASN A 168 2.75 5.52 -20.19
C ASN A 168 1.77 6.54 -19.64
N HIS A 169 2.21 7.29 -18.63
CA HIS A 169 1.43 8.36 -18.00
C HIS A 169 1.76 9.75 -18.54
N SER A 170 2.68 9.84 -19.50
CA SER A 170 3.05 11.11 -20.11
C SER A 170 2.16 11.49 -21.29
N ASN A 171 2.19 12.77 -21.64
CA ASN A 171 1.58 13.31 -22.85
C ASN A 171 2.41 13.08 -24.13
N ARG A 172 3.52 12.34 -24.05
CA ARG A 172 4.43 12.10 -25.17
C ARG A 172 4.56 10.61 -25.46
N LYS A 173 4.88 10.28 -26.71
CA LYS A 173 5.27 8.92 -27.08
C LYS A 173 6.58 8.55 -26.39
N MET A 174 6.71 7.30 -26.00
CA MET A 174 7.91 6.74 -25.40
C MET A 174 8.43 5.57 -26.21
N ARG A 175 9.75 5.44 -26.29
CA ARG A 175 10.41 4.29 -26.91
C ARG A 175 11.17 3.54 -25.83
N LEU A 176 10.69 2.36 -25.45
CA LEU A 176 11.14 1.68 -24.24
C LEU A 176 12.12 0.54 -24.55
N VAL A 177 13.24 0.51 -23.84
CA VAL A 177 14.23 -0.57 -23.85
C VAL A 177 14.31 -1.16 -22.45
N LEU A 178 14.17 -2.49 -22.36
CA LEU A 178 14.23 -3.26 -21.14
C LEU A 178 15.65 -3.75 -20.89
N ASN A 179 16.22 -3.34 -19.77
CA ASN A 179 17.47 -3.86 -19.24
C ASN A 179 17.17 -4.63 -17.96
N MET A 180 17.58 -5.89 -17.92
CA MET A 180 17.44 -6.75 -16.76
C MET A 180 18.82 -6.96 -16.15
N HIS A 181 18.91 -6.87 -14.82
CA HIS A 181 20.13 -7.14 -14.08
C HIS A 181 19.89 -8.24 -13.09
N ASP A 182 20.80 -9.20 -13.08
CA ASP A 182 20.69 -10.36 -12.20
C ASP A 182 20.94 -9.98 -10.74
N THR A 183 20.34 -10.78 -9.86
CA THR A 183 20.51 -10.73 -8.42
C THR A 183 21.07 -12.06 -7.93
N ASP A 184 21.49 -12.10 -6.66
CA ASP A 184 22.00 -13.34 -6.07
C ASP A 184 20.92 -14.41 -5.88
N SER A 185 19.65 -14.03 -5.85
CA SER A 185 18.51 -14.94 -5.64
C SER A 185 17.72 -15.22 -6.91
N ILE A 186 17.69 -14.30 -7.87
CA ILE A 186 16.91 -14.43 -9.11
C ILE A 186 17.79 -14.09 -10.32
N ARG A 187 17.78 -14.99 -11.31
CA ARG A 187 18.41 -14.83 -12.62
C ARG A 187 17.36 -14.61 -13.70
N TRP A 188 17.66 -13.71 -14.64
CA TRP A 188 16.81 -13.45 -15.80
C TRP A 188 17.16 -14.40 -16.94
N CYS A 189 16.15 -15.10 -17.45
CA CYS A 189 16.29 -15.98 -18.60
C CYS A 189 15.92 -15.19 -19.87
N GLY A 190 16.89 -14.49 -20.46
CA GLY A 190 16.69 -13.79 -21.73
C GLY A 190 17.73 -12.70 -22.00
N ASN A 191 17.57 -12.01 -23.13
CA ASN A 191 18.46 -10.93 -23.55
C ASN A 191 18.08 -9.62 -22.84
N SER A 192 19.03 -9.04 -22.11
CA SER A 192 18.97 -7.64 -21.66
C SER A 192 19.13 -6.69 -22.86
N GLY A 193 18.56 -5.49 -22.81
CA GLY A 193 18.53 -4.54 -23.93
C GLY A 193 17.39 -4.79 -24.93
N LYS A 194 16.37 -5.57 -24.55
CA LYS A 194 15.25 -5.89 -25.44
C LYS A 194 14.42 -4.65 -25.72
N TYR A 195 14.18 -4.39 -26.99
CA TYR A 195 13.24 -3.34 -27.40
C TYR A 195 11.80 -3.79 -27.14
N LEU A 196 11.08 -3.05 -26.29
CA LEU A 196 9.68 -3.35 -25.93
C LEU A 196 8.68 -2.74 -26.92
N GLY A 197 9.06 -1.70 -27.66
CA GLY A 197 8.19 -1.01 -28.60
C GLY A 197 7.99 0.47 -28.30
N GLU A 198 7.13 1.10 -29.09
CA GLU A 198 6.68 2.47 -28.87
C GLU A 198 5.35 2.48 -28.10
N LEU A 199 5.30 3.25 -27.03
CA LEU A 199 4.12 3.41 -26.18
C LEU A 199 3.54 4.80 -26.40
N SER A 200 2.29 4.85 -26.85
CA SER A 200 1.55 6.11 -27.03
C SER A 200 1.21 6.75 -25.67
N PRO A 201 0.87 8.05 -25.64
CA PRO A 201 0.36 8.68 -24.42
C PRO A 201 -0.82 7.91 -23.84
N SER A 202 -0.84 7.71 -22.53
CA SER A 202 -1.92 6.99 -21.81
C SER A 202 -2.16 5.54 -22.23
N SER A 203 -1.27 4.92 -23.01
CA SER A 203 -1.39 3.50 -23.39
C SER A 203 -0.58 2.59 -22.48
N SER A 204 -0.94 1.31 -22.45
CA SER A 204 -0.21 0.26 -21.71
C SER A 204 0.24 -0.87 -22.63
N LEU A 205 1.33 -1.54 -22.22
CA LEU A 205 1.93 -2.68 -22.93
C LEU A 205 2.23 -3.78 -21.92
N CYS A 206 1.76 -4.99 -22.21
CA CYS A 206 2.07 -6.18 -21.44
C CYS A 206 3.18 -6.99 -22.13
N PHE A 207 4.09 -7.54 -21.34
CA PHE A 207 5.17 -8.42 -21.81
C PHE A 207 5.52 -9.44 -20.75
N THR A 208 5.91 -10.63 -21.19
CA THR A 208 6.26 -11.74 -20.31
C THR A 208 7.77 -11.86 -20.20
N LEU A 209 8.24 -12.10 -18.97
CA LEU A 209 9.64 -12.36 -18.64
C LEU A 209 9.76 -13.77 -18.04
N THR A 210 10.87 -14.43 -18.35
CA THR A 210 11.21 -15.74 -17.79
C THR A 210 12.34 -15.56 -16.79
N LEU A 211 12.21 -16.16 -15.61
CA LEU A 211 13.14 -16.04 -14.50
C LEU A 211 13.47 -17.41 -13.92
N LEU A 212 14.59 -17.48 -13.21
CA LEU A 212 15.05 -18.65 -12.48
C LEU A 212 15.38 -18.25 -11.04
N ALA A 213 14.83 -18.97 -10.07
CA ALA A 213 15.15 -18.77 -8.65
C ALA A 213 16.35 -19.62 -8.22
N LEU A 214 17.33 -19.00 -7.56
CA LEU A 214 18.58 -19.61 -7.09
C LEU A 214 18.64 -19.81 -5.57
N LYS A 215 17.71 -19.21 -4.82
CA LYS A 215 17.65 -19.32 -3.36
C LYS A 215 16.21 -19.59 -2.91
N THR A 216 16.05 -20.50 -1.97
CA THR A 216 14.75 -20.81 -1.34
C THR A 216 14.28 -19.68 -0.43
N GLY A 217 12.98 -19.67 -0.09
CA GLY A 217 12.35 -18.67 0.78
C GLY A 217 11.63 -17.58 -0.01
N LEU A 218 11.18 -16.53 0.67
CA LEU A 218 10.50 -15.40 0.03
C LEU A 218 11.50 -14.53 -0.72
N GLN A 219 11.43 -14.53 -2.04
CA GLN A 219 12.35 -13.79 -2.91
C GLN A 219 11.66 -12.61 -3.58
N THR A 220 12.34 -11.46 -3.58
CA THR A 220 11.89 -10.23 -4.23
C THR A 220 12.42 -10.13 -5.66
N ILE A 221 11.52 -9.97 -6.62
CA ILE A 221 11.83 -9.63 -8.02
C ILE A 221 12.16 -8.13 -8.10
N SER A 222 13.39 -7.81 -8.46
CA SER A 222 13.92 -6.43 -8.48
C SER A 222 14.92 -6.22 -9.63
N ARG A 223 15.46 -5.00 -9.74
CA ARG A 223 16.48 -4.61 -10.71
C ARG A 223 16.07 -4.68 -12.18
N ILE A 224 14.79 -4.42 -12.45
CA ILE A 224 14.34 -4.17 -13.82
C ILE A 224 14.56 -2.69 -14.14
N GLN A 225 15.26 -2.42 -15.23
CA GLN A 225 15.52 -1.07 -15.70
C GLN A 225 14.83 -0.84 -17.04
N ILE A 226 13.99 0.20 -17.10
CA ILE A 226 13.34 0.61 -18.34
C ILE A 226 13.93 1.94 -18.76
N THR A 227 14.56 1.98 -19.92
CA THR A 227 15.13 3.20 -20.48
C THR A 227 14.26 3.71 -21.61
N ASN A 228 13.81 4.95 -21.50
CA ASN A 228 13.15 5.64 -22.60
C ASN A 228 14.21 6.28 -23.51
N THR A 229 14.39 5.76 -24.71
CA THR A 229 15.39 6.24 -25.68
C THR A 229 15.12 7.68 -26.12
N LEU A 230 13.86 8.11 -26.17
CA LEU A 230 13.49 9.47 -26.63
C LEU A 230 13.80 10.55 -25.59
N SER A 231 13.56 10.25 -24.30
CA SER A 231 13.83 11.20 -23.22
C SER A 231 15.17 10.97 -22.50
N LYS A 232 15.87 9.87 -22.83
CA LYS A 232 17.08 9.37 -22.15
C LYS A 232 16.92 9.20 -20.64
N LYS A 233 15.68 9.04 -20.16
CA LYS A 233 15.40 8.76 -18.75
C LYS A 233 15.34 7.26 -18.52
N THR A 234 16.07 6.78 -17.52
CA THR A 234 16.03 5.39 -17.06
C THR A 234 15.26 5.32 -15.75
N ILE A 235 14.38 4.34 -15.66
CA ILE A 235 13.54 4.07 -14.50
C ILE A 235 13.98 2.72 -13.98
N VAL A 236 14.44 2.70 -12.73
CA VAL A 236 14.72 1.47 -12.01
C VAL A 236 13.46 1.09 -11.24
N CYS A 237 13.02 -0.14 -11.46
CA CYS A 237 11.90 -0.78 -10.80
C CYS A 237 12.47 -1.85 -9.85
N ASP A 238 12.36 -1.57 -8.56
CA ASP A 238 12.78 -2.44 -7.46
C ASP A 238 11.55 -2.84 -6.64
N ASP A 239 11.58 -4.04 -6.06
CA ASP A 239 10.48 -4.66 -5.31
C ASP A 239 9.14 -4.75 -6.07
N ILE A 240 9.21 -5.17 -7.35
CA ILE A 240 8.04 -5.28 -8.23
C ILE A 240 7.08 -6.35 -7.70
N ALA A 241 7.63 -7.47 -7.24
CA ALA A 241 6.83 -8.56 -6.72
C ALA A 241 7.64 -9.50 -5.83
N LYS A 242 6.95 -10.35 -5.07
CA LYS A 242 7.55 -11.37 -4.20
C LYS A 242 7.01 -12.74 -4.53
N VAL A 243 7.88 -13.74 -4.54
CA VAL A 243 7.54 -15.13 -4.84
C VAL A 243 8.10 -16.03 -3.76
N CYS A 244 7.32 -17.00 -3.31
CA CYS A 244 7.81 -18.03 -2.39
C CYS A 244 8.54 -19.13 -3.17
N VAL A 245 9.84 -19.27 -2.96
CA VAL A 245 10.66 -20.30 -3.61
C VAL A 245 10.77 -21.52 -2.71
N LEU A 246 10.21 -22.62 -3.15
CA LEU A 246 10.31 -23.91 -2.48
C LEU A 246 11.53 -24.69 -2.97
N PRO A 247 12.17 -25.51 -2.12
CA PRO A 247 13.19 -26.43 -2.58
C PRO A 247 12.59 -27.37 -3.63
N SER A 248 13.33 -27.60 -4.71
CA SER A 248 12.95 -28.60 -5.70
C SER A 248 12.82 -29.95 -5.00
N THR A 249 11.63 -30.54 -5.02
CA THR A 249 11.42 -31.93 -4.53
C THR A 249 12.01 -32.89 -5.55
N GLY A 250 13.34 -32.89 -5.67
CA GLY A 250 14.06 -33.86 -6.46
C GLY A 250 13.82 -35.25 -5.87
N LYS A 251 12.99 -36.06 -6.53
CA LYS A 251 13.01 -37.51 -6.34
C LYS A 251 14.46 -37.97 -6.55
N MET A 252 15.15 -38.32 -5.46
CA MET A 252 16.40 -39.07 -5.55
C MET A 252 16.07 -40.35 -6.32
N LYS A 253 16.46 -40.41 -7.60
CA LYS A 253 16.52 -41.67 -8.32
C LYS A 253 17.60 -42.50 -7.63
N THR A 254 17.14 -43.54 -6.96
CA THR A 254 17.95 -44.60 -6.34
C THR A 254 18.64 -45.40 -7.43
#